data_AF-A0A520K4P5-F1
#
_entry.id   AF-A0A520K4P5-F1
#
_cell.length_a   1.000
_cell.length_b   1.000
_cell.length_c   1.000
_cell.angle_alpha   90.00
_cell.angle_beta   90.00
_cell.angle_gamma   90.00
#
_symmetry.space_group_name_H-M   'P 1'
#
loop_
_entity.id
_entity.type
_entity.pdbx_description
1 polymer ?
#
loop_
_entity_poly.entity_id
_entity_poly.type
_entity_poly.pdbx_seq_one_letter_code
_entity_poly.pdbx_strand_id
1 'polypeptide(L)'
;MGEANIDEFFCPNEACSDYGKKGKGNIVLKEHYGKQNTALLRCKTCKKTFSENRGTPFFGLHTPKETVLRSMAMLVEKGSIRGTARA
;
A
#
# COMPACT_ATOMS: atom_id res chain seq x y z
N MET A 1 -2.55 12.62 -7.45
CA MET A 1 -2.07 11.32 -6.94
C MET A 1 -0.66 11.14 -7.46
N GLY A 2 0.35 11.14 -6.60
CA GLY A 2 1.75 11.03 -7.01
C GLY A 2 2.04 9.63 -7.56
N GLU A 3 2.77 9.56 -8.65
CA GLU A 3 3.28 8.31 -9.23
C GLU A 3 4.08 7.57 -8.15
N ALA A 4 3.64 6.35 -7.79
CA ALA A 4 4.34 5.55 -6.80
C ALA A 4 5.74 5.20 -7.34
N ASN A 5 6.78 5.57 -6.60
CA ASN A 5 8.15 5.26 -6.98
C ASN A 5 8.37 3.75 -6.87
N ILE A 6 8.59 3.09 -8.02
CA ILE A 6 8.66 1.62 -8.08
C ILE A 6 9.85 1.07 -7.28
N ASP A 7 10.93 1.85 -7.12
CA ASP A 7 12.14 1.44 -6.41
C ASP A 7 11.95 1.32 -4.89
N GLU A 8 10.89 1.90 -4.34
CA GLU A 8 10.55 1.77 -2.91
C GLU A 8 9.94 0.40 -2.54
N PHE A 9 9.47 -0.35 -3.55
CA PHE A 9 8.86 -1.66 -3.36
C PHE A 9 9.89 -2.80 -3.39
N PHE A 10 9.53 -3.89 -2.73
CA PHE A 10 10.29 -5.14 -2.72
C PHE A 10 9.36 -6.32 -2.96
N CYS A 11 9.94 -7.47 -3.34
CA CYS A 11 9.15 -8.68 -3.51
C CYS A 11 8.71 -9.22 -2.13
N PRO A 12 7.40 -9.39 -1.85
CA PRO A 12 6.93 -9.90 -0.56
C PRO A 12 6.94 -11.44 -0.47
N ASN A 13 7.36 -12.13 -1.54
CA ASN A 13 7.39 -13.59 -1.58
C ASN A 13 8.68 -14.11 -0.93
N GLU A 14 8.59 -14.71 0.25
CA GLU A 14 9.73 -15.24 1.02
C GLU A 14 10.55 -16.28 0.26
N ALA A 15 9.93 -17.03 -0.66
CA ALA A 15 10.62 -17.97 -1.53
C ALA A 15 11.36 -17.32 -2.72
N CYS A 16 11.31 -15.99 -2.86
CA CYS A 16 12.00 -15.27 -3.93
C CYS A 16 13.44 -14.95 -3.53
N SER A 17 14.40 -15.11 -4.44
CA SER A 17 15.80 -14.69 -4.23
C SER A 17 15.95 -13.18 -3.99
N ASP A 18 14.99 -12.38 -4.46
CA ASP A 18 14.92 -10.93 -4.25
C ASP A 18 13.93 -10.53 -3.14
N TYR A 19 13.54 -11.46 -2.25
CA TYR A 19 12.70 -11.14 -1.10
C TYR A 19 13.32 -10.02 -0.25
N GLY A 20 12.49 -9.02 0.11
CA GLY A 20 12.90 -7.92 1.00
C GLY A 20 13.89 -6.90 0.41
N LYS A 21 14.39 -7.10 -0.82
CA LYS A 21 15.40 -6.23 -1.45
C LYS A 21 14.72 -5.15 -2.31
N LYS A 22 14.99 -3.88 -2.00
CA LYS A 22 14.53 -2.69 -2.76
C LYS A 22 15.52 -2.29 -3.85
N GLY A 23 15.08 -1.49 -4.83
CA GLY A 23 15.96 -0.90 -5.85
C GLY A 23 16.66 -1.90 -6.80
N LYS A 24 16.17 -3.14 -6.92
CA LYS A 24 16.76 -4.17 -7.79
C LYS A 24 16.27 -4.08 -9.25
N GLY A 25 15.37 -3.13 -9.56
CA GLY A 25 14.73 -3.02 -10.87
C GLY A 25 13.90 -4.25 -11.27
N ASN A 26 13.60 -5.14 -10.32
CA ASN A 26 12.86 -6.38 -10.55
C ASN A 26 11.35 -6.20 -10.37
N ILE A 27 10.90 -5.10 -9.77
CA ILE A 27 9.48 -4.77 -9.63
C ILE A 27 9.05 -3.91 -10.81
N VAL A 28 7.87 -4.20 -11.37
CA VAL A 28 7.25 -3.43 -12.46
C VAL A 28 5.77 -3.24 -12.18
N LEU A 29 5.20 -2.14 -12.69
CA LEU A 29 3.75 -1.98 -12.76
C LEU A 29 3.18 -2.97 -13.78
N LYS A 30 2.17 -3.75 -13.38
CA LYS A 30 1.45 -4.66 -14.27
C LYS A 30 0.18 -3.99 -14.81
N GLU A 31 -0.65 -3.48 -13.91
CA GLU A 31 -1.93 -2.83 -14.21
C GLU A 31 -2.40 -2.05 -12.97
N HIS A 32 -3.42 -1.21 -13.13
CA HIS A 32 -4.16 -0.63 -12.01
C HIS A 32 -5.51 -1.34 -11.87
N TYR A 33 -5.97 -1.53 -10.64
CA TYR A 33 -7.22 -2.22 -10.35
C TYR A 33 -8.04 -1.57 -9.23
N GLY A 34 -9.32 -1.94 -9.19
CA GLY A 34 -10.27 -1.47 -8.17
C GLY A 34 -10.69 -0.01 -8.34
N LYS A 35 -11.64 0.42 -7.51
CA LYS A 35 -12.22 1.79 -7.57
C LYS A 35 -11.21 2.89 -7.24
N GLN A 36 -10.13 2.54 -6.54
CA GLN A 36 -9.10 3.46 -6.08
C GLN A 36 -7.88 3.50 -7.02
N ASN A 37 -7.96 2.88 -8.21
CA ASN A 37 -6.84 2.80 -9.16
C ASN A 37 -5.53 2.31 -8.50
N THR A 38 -5.61 1.25 -7.70
CA THR A 38 -4.45 0.71 -6.98
C THR A 38 -3.53 -0.01 -7.94
N ALA A 39 -2.23 0.26 -7.88
CA ALA A 39 -1.23 -0.42 -8.68
C ALA A 39 -1.08 -1.89 -8.25
N LEU A 40 -1.23 -2.79 -9.23
CA LEU A 40 -0.81 -4.17 -9.14
C LEU A 40 0.61 -4.27 -9.66
N LEU A 41 1.55 -4.59 -8.79
CA LEU A 41 2.96 -4.75 -9.10
C LEU A 41 3.28 -6.21 -9.40
N ARG A 42 4.31 -6.43 -10.21
CA ARG A 42 4.82 -7.76 -10.54
C ARG A 42 6.32 -7.82 -10.30
N CYS A 43 6.77 -8.87 -9.62
CA CYS A 43 8.18 -9.20 -9.55
C CYS A 43 8.60 -10.00 -10.80
N LYS A 44 9.57 -9.50 -11.56
CA LYS A 44 10.12 -10.19 -12.75
C LYS A 44 10.84 -11.50 -12.40
N THR A 45 11.44 -11.57 -11.21
CA THR A 45 12.20 -12.74 -10.74
C THR A 45 11.30 -13.94 -10.46
N CYS A 46 10.30 -13.78 -9.59
CA CYS A 46 9.40 -14.88 -9.19
C CYS A 46 8.06 -14.89 -9.93
N LYS A 47 7.81 -13.92 -10.82
CA LYS A 47 6.57 -13.72 -11.60
C LYS A 47 5.30 -13.47 -10.79
N LYS A 48 5.34 -13.53 -9.45
CA LYS A 48 4.20 -13.24 -8.58
C LYS A 48 3.83 -11.76 -8.60
N THR A 49 2.55 -11.49 -8.39
CA THR A 49 1.97 -10.14 -8.32
C THR A 49 1.58 -9.78 -6.89
N PHE A 50 1.63 -8.49 -6.57
CA PHE A 50 1.22 -7.97 -5.27
C PHE A 50 0.73 -6.52 -5.41
N SER A 51 -0.16 -6.11 -4.51
CA SER A 51 -0.65 -4.73 -4.45
C SER A 51 0.45 -3.78 -3.97
N GLU A 52 0.47 -2.53 -4.46
CA GLU A 52 1.29 -1.46 -3.85
C GLU A 52 1.01 -1.29 -2.35
N ASN A 53 -0.21 -1.56 -1.90
CA ASN A 53 -0.58 -1.42 -0.49
C ASN A 53 -0.19 -2.66 0.33
N ARG A 54 0.37 -3.72 -0.27
CA ARG A 54 0.69 -4.98 0.43
C ARG A 54 1.64 -4.70 1.61
N GLY A 55 1.28 -5.21 2.78
CA GLY A 55 2.07 -5.01 4.01
C GLY A 55 1.84 -3.66 4.68
N THR A 56 0.89 -2.85 4.19
CA THR A 56 0.47 -1.61 4.85
C THR A 56 -0.94 -1.78 5.45
N PRO A 57 -1.33 -0.93 6.43
CA PRO A 57 -2.70 -0.88 6.94
C PRO A 57 -3.76 -0.54 5.87
N PHE A 58 -3.33 -0.05 4.69
CA PHE A 58 -4.24 0.31 3.61
C PHE A 58 -4.61 -0.88 2.71
N PHE A 59 -4.00 -2.05 2.89
CA PHE A 59 -4.32 -3.24 2.11
C PHE A 59 -5.73 -3.76 2.44
N GLY A 60 -6.55 -3.96 1.40
CA GLY A 60 -7.90 -4.49 1.57
C GLY A 60 -8.93 -3.50 2.12
N LEU A 61 -8.60 -2.20 2.18
CA LEU A 61 -9.57 -1.19 2.58
C LEU A 61 -10.70 -1.05 1.57
N HIS A 62 -11.94 -1.09 2.09
CA HIS A 62 -13.15 -0.73 1.32
C HIS A 62 -13.51 0.75 1.51
N THR A 63 -12.99 1.37 2.56
CA THR A 63 -13.14 2.80 2.86
C THR A 63 -12.05 3.59 2.12
N PRO A 64 -12.36 4.77 1.55
CA PRO A 64 -11.35 5.62 0.91
C PRO A 64 -10.17 5.92 1.84
N LYS A 65 -8.95 5.86 1.29
CA LYS A 65 -7.71 6.10 2.05
C LYS A 65 -7.71 7.43 2.79
N GLU A 66 -8.23 8.47 2.15
CA GLU A 66 -8.35 9.82 2.73
C GLU A 66 -9.23 9.83 3.99
N THR A 67 -10.36 9.13 3.97
CA THR A 67 -11.26 9.01 5.12
C THR A 67 -10.57 8.33 6.30
N VAL A 68 -9.78 7.29 6.04
CA VAL A 68 -9.00 6.59 7.08
C VAL A 68 -7.93 7.52 7.66
N LEU A 69 -7.14 8.18 6.82
CA LEU A 69 -6.12 9.13 7.25
C LEU A 69 -6.70 10.28 8.08
N ARG A 70 -7.83 10.86 7.64
CA ARG A 70 -8.54 11.91 8.38
C ARG A 70 -9.01 11.41 9.74
N SER A 71 -9.55 10.19 9.79
CA SER A 71 -10.00 9.57 11.05
C SER A 71 -8.84 9.35 12.02
N MET A 72 -7.68 8.89 11.52
CA MET A 72 -6.47 8.73 12.32
C MET A 72 -5.94 10.08 12.84
N ALA A 73 -5.92 11.11 12.00
CA ALA A 73 -5.53 12.46 12.42
C ALA A 73 -6.46 12.98 13.54
N MET A 74 -7.78 12.85 13.37
CA MET A 74 -8.73 13.25 14.41
C MET A 74 -8.60 12.42 15.69
N LEU A 75 -8.20 11.16 15.60
CA LEU A 75 -7.96 10.32 16.78
C LEU A 75 -6.76 10.82 17.59
N VAL A 76 -5.68 11.21 16.92
CA VAL A 76 -4.50 11.81 17.57
C VAL A 76 -4.88 13.15 18.22
N GLU A 77 -5.58 14.02 17.50
CA GLU A 77 -5.97 15.35 18.00
C GLU A 77 -6.93 15.29 19.20
N LYS A 78 -7.85 14.31 19.23
CA LYS A 78 -8.88 14.21 20.28
C LYS A 78 -8.54 13.22 21.39
N GLY A 79 -7.48 12.42 21.22
CA GLY A 79 -6.97 11.46 22.22
C GLY A 79 -7.90 10.29 22.57
N SER A 80 -9.09 10.19 21.96
CA SER A 80 -10.04 9.10 22.21
C SER A 80 -11.07 8.97 21.10
N ILE A 81 -11.60 7.76 20.92
CA ILE A 81 -12.69 7.48 19.97
C ILE A 81 -13.92 8.36 20.27
N ARG A 82 -14.27 8.55 21.55
CA ARG A 82 -15.37 9.42 21.98
C ARG A 82 -15.12 10.89 21.63
N GLY A 83 -13.88 11.36 21.75
CA GLY A 83 -13.50 12.71 21.35
C GLY A 83 -13.59 12.90 19.84
N THR A 84 -13.11 11.94 19.04
CA THR A 84 -13.20 11.95 17.58
C THR A 84 -14.64 11.92 17.08
N ALA A 85 -15.53 11.16 17.74
CA ALA A 85 -16.94 11.11 17.37
C ALA A 85 -17.71 12.43 17.58
N ARG A 86 -17.13 13.38 18.33
CA ARG A 86 -17.70 14.70 18.63
C ARG A 86 -16.96 15.85 17.92
N ALA A 87 -16.00 15.52 17.04
CA ALA A 87 -15.15 16.46 16.33
C ALA A 87 -15.80 17.02 15.06
#